data_AF-A0A2E9TFW3-F1
#
_entry.id   AF-A0A2E9TFW3-F1
#
_cell.length_a   1.000
_cell.length_b   1.000
_cell.length_c   1.000
_cell.angle_alpha   90.00
_cell.angle_beta   90.00
_cell.angle_gamma   90.00
#
_symmetry.space_group_name_H-M   'P 1'
#
loop_
_entity.id
_entity.type
_entity.pdbx_description
1 polymer ?
#
loop_
_entity_poly.entity_id
_entity_poly.type
_entity_poly.pdbx_seq_one_letter_code
_entity_poly.pdbx_strand_id
1 'polypeptide(L)' 'MASRQPTQRAIRSTSTTPRGGVFRFFVEVFAELRRTTWPSRQEATRLSILVLIVAAFFGVFLGAIDYGFGRLAEFLTGA' A
#
# COMPACT_ATOMS: atom_id res chain seq x y z
N MET A 1 -73.03 21.66 -4.36
CA MET A 1 -72.37 20.55 -5.09
C MET A 1 -70.87 20.79 -5.05
N ALA A 2 -70.21 20.19 -4.08
CA ALA A 2 -68.80 20.33 -3.79
C ALA A 2 -68.08 19.03 -4.19
N SER A 3 -66.99 19.15 -4.95
CA SER A 3 -65.89 18.18 -4.91
C SER A 3 -64.64 18.82 -5.50
N ARG A 4 -63.71 19.10 -4.58
CA ARG A 4 -62.33 19.52 -4.84
C ARG A 4 -61.53 18.30 -5.32
N GLN A 5 -60.64 18.45 -6.30
CA GLN A 5 -59.17 18.41 -6.09
C GLN A 5 -58.41 18.17 -7.41
N PRO A 6 -57.27 18.87 -7.60
CA PRO A 6 -56.31 18.58 -8.66
C PRO A 6 -55.63 17.24 -8.37
N THR A 7 -55.77 16.30 -9.30
CA THR A 7 -55.13 14.99 -9.25
C THR A 7 -53.61 15.15 -9.35
N GLN A 8 -52.97 15.01 -8.19
CA GLN A 8 -51.66 14.40 -7.97
C GLN A 8 -50.75 14.29 -9.21
N ARG A 9 -49.77 15.17 -9.35
CA ARG A 9 -48.52 14.80 -10.01
C ARG A 9 -47.31 15.36 -9.28
N ALA A 10 -46.48 14.40 -8.89
CA ALA A 10 -45.08 14.53 -8.52
C ALA A 10 -44.82 15.28 -7.21
N ILE A 11 -45.02 14.57 -6.11
CA ILE A 11 -44.07 14.65 -5.00
C ILE A 11 -42.72 14.24 -5.60
N ARG A 12 -41.92 15.21 -6.08
CA ARG A 12 -40.52 14.99 -6.42
C ARG A 12 -39.81 14.71 -5.10
N SER A 13 -39.61 13.44 -4.81
CA SER A 13 -38.72 13.00 -3.75
C SER A 13 -37.35 13.65 -3.97
N THR A 14 -36.92 14.35 -2.93
CA THR A 14 -35.60 14.89 -2.71
C THR A 14 -34.51 13.87 -3.05
N SER A 15 -33.78 14.07 -4.16
CA SER A 15 -32.47 13.45 -4.35
C SER A 15 -31.41 14.40 -3.79
N THR A 16 -31.26 14.42 -2.47
CA THR A 16 -30.05 14.95 -1.85
C THR A 16 -28.90 14.05 -2.27
N THR A 17 -28.13 14.46 -3.28
CA THR A 17 -26.88 13.82 -3.67
C THR A 17 -25.96 13.76 -2.45
N PRO A 18 -25.62 12.57 -1.92
CA PRO A 18 -24.67 12.50 -0.83
C PRO A 18 -23.30 12.93 -1.37
N ARG A 19 -22.70 13.94 -0.75
CA ARG A 19 -21.31 14.33 -0.96
C ARG A 19 -20.42 13.16 -0.51
N GLY A 20 -20.10 12.27 -1.43
CA GLY A 20 -19.27 11.09 -1.18
C GLY A 20 -18.00 11.06 -2.02
N GLY A 21 -17.47 12.20 -2.49
CA GLY A 21 -16.37 12.23 -3.47
C GLY A 21 -15.11 11.52 -3.01
N VAL A 22 -14.72 11.66 -1.74
CA VAL A 22 -13.50 11.06 -1.21
C VAL A 22 -13.71 9.59 -0.82
N PHE A 23 -14.83 9.27 -0.17
CA PHE A 23 -15.14 7.89 0.22
C PHE A 23 -15.36 6.99 -1.00
N ARG A 24 -16.06 7.48 -2.04
CA ARG A 24 -16.19 6.74 -3.31
C ARG A 24 -14.85 6.55 -4.00
N PHE A 25 -13.97 7.56 -4.00
CA PHE A 25 -12.62 7.43 -4.54
C PHE A 25 -11.82 6.32 -3.86
N PHE A 26 -11.83 6.22 -2.53
CA PHE A 26 -11.17 5.11 -1.82
C PHE A 26 -11.76 3.75 -2.14
N VAL A 27 -13.09 3.67 -2.31
CA VAL A 27 -13.77 2.43 -2.71
C VAL A 27 -13.39 2.02 -4.14
N GLU A 28 -13.30 2.97 -5.07
CA GLU A 28 -12.86 2.75 -6.45
C GLU A 28 -11.39 2.31 -6.51
N VAL A 29 -10.50 2.99 -5.77
CA VAL A 29 -9.07 2.61 -5.67
C VAL A 29 -8.90 1.23 -5.06
N PHE A 30 -9.65 0.88 -4.00
CA PHE A 30 -9.59 -0.45 -3.40
C PHE A 30 -10.14 -1.54 -4.34
N ALA A 31 -11.20 -1.23 -5.09
CA ALA A 31 -11.74 -2.13 -6.10
C ALA A 31 -10.73 -2.40 -7.23
N GLU A 32 -9.96 -1.38 -7.64
CA GLU A 32 -8.88 -1.53 -8.63
C GLU A 32 -7.67 -2.27 -8.06
N LEU A 33 -7.23 -1.95 -6.84
CA LEU A 33 -6.15 -2.65 -6.15
C LEU A 33 -6.45 -4.13 -5.94
N ARG A 34 -7.72 -4.53 -5.78
CA ARG A 34 -8.11 -5.95 -5.71
C ARG A 34 -7.93 -6.71 -7.03
N ARG A 35 -7.90 -6.01 -8.18
CA ARG A 35 -7.63 -6.63 -9.50
C ARG A 35 -6.14 -6.88 -9.70
N THR A 36 -5.29 -6.15 -9.00
CA THR A 36 -3.86 -6.41 -8.99
C THR A 36 -3.60 -7.78 -8.37
N THR A 37 -2.83 -8.60 -9.07
CA THR A 37 -2.42 -9.93 -8.63
C THR A 37 -1.47 -9.81 -7.44
N TRP A 38 -2.02 -9.61 -6.25
CA TRP A 38 -1.22 -9.63 -5.04
C TRP A 38 -0.65 -11.03 -4.86
N PRO A 39 0.67 -11.13 -4.57
CA PRO A 39 1.31 -12.42 -4.37
C PRO A 39 0.61 -13.15 -3.22
N SER A 40 0.52 -14.48 -3.34
CA SER A 40 -0.02 -15.30 -2.26
C SER A 40 0.81 -15.11 -0.99
N ARG A 41 0.22 -15.28 0.20
CA ARG A 41 0.95 -15.15 1.48
C ARG A 41 2.23 -16.01 1.50
N GLN A 42 2.18 -17.20 0.90
CA GLN A 42 3.34 -18.09 0.80
C GLN A 42 4.44 -17.54 -0.11
N GLU A 43 4.05 -16.97 -1.25
CA GLU A 43 4.99 -16.37 -2.21
C GLU A 43 5.65 -15.12 -1.63
N ALA A 44 4.87 -14.26 -0.99
CA ALA A 44 5.39 -13.10 -0.26
C ALA A 44 6.41 -13.53 0.80
N THR A 45 6.08 -14.52 1.63
CA THR A 45 7.02 -15.04 2.65
C THR A 45 8.28 -15.63 2.04
N ARG A 46 8.18 -16.43 0.97
CA ARG A 46 9.34 -17.02 0.30
C ARG A 46 10.27 -15.94 -0.27
N LEU A 47 9.70 -14.91 -0.90
CA LEU A 47 10.46 -13.78 -1.43
C LEU A 47 11.09 -12.95 -0.31
N SER A 48 10.37 -12.70 0.79
CA SER A 48 10.93 -12.00 1.95
C SER A 48 12.10 -12.77 2.58
N ILE A 49 11.98 -14.10 2.74
CA ILE A 49 13.09 -14.92 3.25
C ILE A 49 14.31 -14.84 2.33
N LEU A 50 14.10 -14.91 1.00
CA LEU A 50 15.18 -14.74 0.04
C LEU A 50 15.88 -13.39 0.21
N VAL A 51 15.11 -12.31 0.32
CA VAL A 51 15.64 -10.96 0.55
C VAL A 51 16.44 -10.91 1.85
N LEU A 52 15.94 -11.48 2.95
CA LEU A 52 16.65 -11.52 4.24
C LEU A 52 17.98 -12.26 4.13
N ILE A 53 18.03 -13.39 3.42
CA ILE A 53 19.27 -14.14 3.20
C ILE A 53 20.28 -13.28 2.43
N VAL A 54 19.86 -12.65 1.34
CA VAL A 54 20.73 -11.83 0.49
C VAL A 54 21.21 -10.59 1.27
N ALA A 55 20.34 -9.92 2.02
CA ALA A 55 20.71 -8.78 2.85
C ALA A 55 21.71 -9.18 3.95
N ALA A 56 21.50 -10.32 4.61
CA ALA A 56 22.43 -10.83 5.61
C ALA A 56 23.79 -11.18 4.98
N PHE A 57 23.80 -11.81 3.81
CA PHE A 57 25.03 -12.11 3.08
C PHE A 57 25.83 -10.85 2.76
N PHE A 58 25.20 -9.84 2.15
CA PHE A 58 25.88 -8.59 1.84
C PHE A 58 26.27 -7.80 3.10
N GLY A 59 25.45 -7.84 4.14
CA GLY A 59 25.77 -7.22 5.43
C GLY A 59 27.03 -7.81 6.07
N VAL A 60 27.16 -9.14 6.07
CA VAL A 60 28.38 -9.82 6.55
C VAL A 60 29.56 -9.55 5.62
N PHE A 61 29.37 -9.62 4.31
CA PHE A 61 30.42 -9.39 3.33
C PHE A 61 31.01 -7.98 3.44
N LEU A 62 30.16 -6.96 3.43
CA LEU A 62 30.57 -5.57 3.61
C LEU A 62 31.18 -5.36 4.99
N GLY A 63 30.53 -5.84 6.07
CA GLY A 63 31.06 -5.70 7.43
C GLY A 63 32.43 -6.36 7.62
N ALA A 64 32.70 -7.50 6.98
CA ALA A 64 34.02 -8.13 7.00
C ALA A 64 35.06 -7.29 6.25
N ILE A 65 34.67 -6.70 5.12
CA ILE A 65 35.50 -5.79 4.34
C ILE A 65 35.83 -4.52 5.13
N ASP A 66 34.82 -3.88 5.73
CA ASP A 66 34.98 -2.68 6.56
C ASP A 66 35.93 -2.94 7.74
N TYR A 67 35.78 -4.10 8.40
CA TYR A 67 36.67 -4.52 9.47
C TYR A 67 38.10 -4.78 8.99
N GLY A 68 38.25 -5.46 7.85
CA GLY A 68 39.55 -5.74 7.25
C GLY A 68 40.27 -4.47 6.82
N PHE A 69 39.56 -3.54 6.19
CA PHE A 69 40.11 -2.23 5.82
C PHE A 69 40.43 -1.37 7.04
N GLY A 70 39.62 -1.41 8.11
CA GLY A 70 39.92 -0.71 9.36
C GLY A 70 41.24 -1.18 9.97
N ARG A 71 41.43 -2.49 10.09
CA ARG A 71 42.70 -3.10 10.56
C ARG A 71 43.88 -2.74 9.66
N LEU A 72 43.69 -2.73 8.35
CA LEU A 72 44.73 -2.34 7.40
C LEU A 72 45.07 -0.85 7.51
N ALA A 73 44.07 0.01 7.72
CA ALA A 73 44.25 1.43 7.89
C ALA A 73 44.99 1.77 9.20
N GLU A 74 44.66 1.09 10.30
CA GLU A 74 45.41 1.17 11.57
C GLU A 74 46.87 0.79 11.35
N PHE A 75 47.12 -0.37 10.73
CA PHE A 75 48.46 -0.85 10.42
C PHE A 75 49.25 0.12 9.53
N LEU A 76 48.62 0.71 8.51
CA LEU A 76 49.25 1.66 7.61
C LEU A 76 49.51 3.03 8.25
N THR A 77 48.64 3.46 9.16
CA THR A 77 48.81 4.73 9.90
C THR A 77 49.89 4.60 10.99
N GLY A 78 50.27 3.37 11.35
CA GLY A 78 51.31 3.10 12.34
C GLY A 78 50.86 3.39 13.78
N ALA A 79 49.54 3.41 14.01
CA ALA A 79 48.92 3.48 15.34
C ALA A 79 48.64 2.07 15.88
#